data_AF-A0A2A4E6F2-F1
#
_entry.id   AF-A0A2A4E6F2-F1
#
_cell.length_a   1.000
_cell.length_b   1.000
_cell.length_c   1.000
_cell.angle_alpha   90.00
_cell.angle_beta   90.00
_cell.angle_gamma   90.00
#
_symmetry.space_group_name_H-M   'P 1'
#
loop_
_entity.id
_entity.type
_entity.pdbx_description
1 polymer ?
#
loop_
_entity_poly.entity_id
_entity_poly.type
_entity_poly.pdbx_seq_one_letter_code
_entity_poly.pdbx_strand_id
1 'polypeptide(L)'
;MTALLDDFLSGDPSRVLHATWETIASRDIAVLRPLVPAVPRIRRATEALDLGGIIYANRGHLDHALDKLAQFDAGECWCAGYVGILTFDPKKEEAVDHVRIVSTSEPGWSMTYQCECVVCGLTFDVEQGDHHFMWWKWVPRGAIRPLPKR
;
A
#
# COMPACT_ATOMS: atom_id res chain seq x y z
N MET A 1 -12.22 18.85 -8.14
CA MET A 1 -12.19 17.38 -8.11
C MET A 1 -10.79 16.97 -8.53
N THR A 2 -10.12 16.07 -7.82
CA THR A 2 -8.79 15.58 -8.24
C THR A 2 -8.94 14.52 -9.33
N ALA A 3 -7.95 14.39 -10.22
CA ALA A 3 -8.00 13.39 -11.29
C ALA A 3 -8.25 11.96 -10.76
N LEU A 4 -7.64 11.60 -9.62
CA LEU A 4 -7.85 10.29 -9.00
C LEU A 4 -9.27 10.09 -8.45
N LEU A 5 -9.90 11.14 -7.93
CA LEU A 5 -11.29 11.04 -7.47
C LEU A 5 -12.23 10.79 -8.66
N ASP A 6 -11.97 11.44 -9.80
CA ASP A 6 -12.75 11.25 -11.01
C ASP A 6 -12.60 9.83 -11.55
N ASP A 7 -11.39 9.27 -11.47
CA ASP A 7 -11.10 7.89 -11.84
C ASP A 7 -11.80 6.88 -10.93
N PHE A 8 -11.77 7.06 -9.61
CA PHE A 8 -12.49 6.19 -8.66
C PHE A 8 -14.01 6.19 -8.88
N LEU A 9 -14.56 7.32 -9.36
CA LEU A 9 -15.99 7.50 -9.56
C LEU A 9 -16.44 7.27 -11.01
N SER A 10 -15.52 6.86 -11.88
CA SER A 10 -15.78 6.74 -13.31
C SER A 10 -16.72 5.59 -13.69
N GLY A 11 -16.80 4.55 -12.86
CA GLY A 11 -17.45 3.29 -13.22
C GLY A 11 -16.65 2.42 -14.21
N ASP A 12 -15.48 2.89 -14.66
CA ASP A 12 -14.56 2.15 -15.52
C ASP A 12 -13.54 1.38 -14.68
N PRO A 13 -13.55 0.03 -14.72
CA PRO A 13 -12.61 -0.79 -13.95
C PRO A 13 -11.14 -0.41 -14.15
N SER A 14 -10.73 -0.06 -15.37
CA SER A 14 -9.33 0.27 -15.67
C SER A 14 -8.90 1.56 -14.99
N ARG A 15 -9.77 2.57 -14.99
CA ARG A 15 -9.53 3.86 -14.31
C ARG A 15 -9.57 3.70 -12.79
N VAL A 16 -10.50 2.91 -12.27
CA VAL A 16 -10.56 2.59 -10.84
C VAL A 16 -9.27 1.90 -10.38
N LEU A 17 -8.74 0.96 -11.17
CA LEU A 17 -7.48 0.29 -10.86
C LEU A 17 -6.28 1.22 -10.96
N HIS A 18 -6.25 2.11 -11.96
CA HIS A 18 -5.25 3.18 -12.03
C HIS A 18 -5.24 4.01 -10.74
N ALA A 19 -6.41 4.53 -10.32
CA ALA A 19 -6.51 5.33 -9.10
C ALA A 19 -6.17 4.55 -7.82
N THR A 20 -6.50 3.25 -7.80
CA THR A 20 -6.13 2.33 -6.72
C THR A 20 -4.61 2.26 -6.57
N TRP A 21 -3.88 1.95 -7.64
CA TRP A 21 -2.42 1.82 -7.58
C TRP A 21 -1.72 3.14 -7.32
N GLU A 22 -2.19 4.25 -7.88
CA GLU A 22 -1.67 5.59 -7.58
C GLU A 22 -1.87 5.95 -6.10
N THR A 23 -3.02 5.60 -5.52
CA THR A 23 -3.29 5.82 -4.09
C THR A 23 -2.39 4.96 -3.20
N ILE A 24 -2.18 3.69 -3.56
CA ILE A 24 -1.29 2.77 -2.84
C ILE A 24 0.16 3.29 -2.85
N ALA A 25 0.65 3.73 -4.02
CA ALA A 25 2.02 4.21 -4.18
C ALA A 25 2.25 5.59 -3.53
N SER A 26 1.23 6.45 -3.52
CA SER A 26 1.41 7.84 -3.10
C SER A 26 1.72 8.02 -1.61
N ARG A 27 2.61 8.96 -1.32
CA ARG A 27 2.84 9.54 0.03
C ARG A 27 2.61 11.04 0.04
N ASP A 28 2.11 11.58 -1.07
CA ASP A 28 1.84 12.99 -1.20
C ASP A 28 0.53 13.32 -0.49
N ILE A 29 0.63 14.14 0.55
CA ILE A 29 -0.51 14.63 1.33
C ILE A 29 -1.51 15.35 0.41
N ALA A 30 -1.05 16.10 -0.60
CA ALA A 30 -1.92 16.81 -1.53
C ALA A 30 -2.73 15.87 -2.42
N VAL A 31 -2.20 14.66 -2.68
CA VAL A 31 -2.90 13.60 -3.43
C VAL A 31 -3.92 12.88 -2.53
N LEU A 32 -3.55 12.53 -1.30
CA LEU A 32 -4.38 11.69 -0.43
C LEU A 32 -5.46 12.47 0.32
N ARG A 33 -5.17 13.70 0.77
CA ARG A 33 -6.10 14.53 1.56
C ARG A 33 -7.46 14.72 0.90
N PRO A 34 -7.56 15.00 -0.42
CA PRO A 34 -8.85 15.17 -1.08
C PRO A 34 -9.67 13.88 -1.19
N LEU A 35 -9.03 12.70 -1.10
CA LEU A 35 -9.70 11.40 -1.25
C LEU A 35 -10.36 10.93 0.05
N VAL A 36 -9.79 11.28 1.20
CA VAL A 36 -10.30 10.91 2.54
C VAL A 36 -11.81 11.14 2.71
N PRO A 37 -12.35 12.37 2.52
CA PRO A 37 -13.78 12.60 2.70
C PRO A 37 -14.65 11.88 1.64
N ALA A 38 -14.06 11.46 0.52
CA ALA A 38 -14.75 10.79 -0.56
C ALA A 38 -14.83 9.27 -0.39
N VAL A 39 -14.11 8.67 0.57
CA VAL A 39 -14.07 7.20 0.79
C VAL A 39 -15.47 6.55 0.79
N PRO A 40 -16.48 7.06 1.53
CA PRO A 40 -17.83 6.46 1.50
C PRO A 40 -18.49 6.49 0.11
N ARG A 41 -18.20 7.53 -0.69
CA ARG A 41 -18.72 7.65 -2.06
C ARG A 41 -18.00 6.70 -3.00
N ILE A 42 -16.68 6.55 -2.86
CA ILE A 42 -15.86 5.62 -3.64
C ILE A 42 -16.31 4.18 -3.38
N ARG A 43 -16.50 3.79 -2.11
CA ARG A 43 -17.02 2.45 -1.75
C ARG A 43 -18.32 2.13 -2.47
N ARG A 44 -19.32 3.04 -2.40
CA ARG A 44 -20.60 2.85 -3.10
C ARG A 44 -20.46 2.78 -4.63
N ALA A 45 -19.62 3.64 -5.22
CA ALA A 45 -19.44 3.66 -6.68
C ALA A 45 -18.76 2.40 -7.22
N THR A 46 -17.98 1.71 -6.39
CA THR A 46 -17.16 0.56 -6.80
C THR A 46 -17.70 -0.79 -6.33
N GLU A 47 -18.70 -0.81 -5.45
CA GLU A 47 -19.23 -2.01 -4.77
C GLU A 47 -19.62 -3.13 -5.74
N ALA A 48 -20.33 -2.78 -6.82
CA ALA A 48 -20.80 -3.73 -7.83
C ALA A 48 -19.88 -3.87 -9.05
N LEU A 49 -18.75 -3.14 -9.09
CA LEU A 49 -17.83 -3.22 -10.24
C LEU A 49 -17.03 -4.52 -10.20
N ASP A 50 -17.02 -5.24 -11.32
CA ASP A 50 -16.05 -6.30 -11.55
C ASP A 50 -14.70 -5.68 -11.91
N LEU A 51 -13.73 -5.80 -10.99
CA LEU A 51 -12.37 -5.30 -11.17
C LEU A 51 -11.44 -6.37 -11.73
N GLY A 52 -11.94 -7.57 -12.01
CA GLY A 52 -11.16 -8.71 -12.47
C GLY A 52 -10.06 -9.12 -11.49
N GLY A 53 -9.05 -9.79 -12.03
CA GLY A 53 -7.95 -10.37 -11.28
C GLY A 53 -7.84 -11.87 -11.55
N ILE A 54 -6.82 -12.26 -12.31
CA ILE A 54 -6.62 -13.66 -12.72
C ILE A 54 -5.96 -14.47 -11.59
N ILE A 55 -4.99 -13.87 -10.90
CA ILE A 55 -4.18 -14.52 -9.85
C ILE A 55 -4.63 -14.05 -8.46
N TYR A 56 -4.96 -12.76 -8.32
CA TYR A 56 -5.47 -12.16 -7.10
C TYR A 56 -6.63 -11.23 -7.46
N ALA A 57 -7.70 -11.26 -6.66
CA ALA A 57 -8.86 -10.38 -6.91
C ALA A 57 -8.44 -8.93 -6.72
N ASN A 58 -8.62 -8.10 -7.75
CA ASN A 58 -8.22 -6.69 -7.70
C ASN A 58 -9.04 -5.88 -6.68
N ARG A 59 -10.19 -6.41 -6.23
CA ARG A 59 -10.95 -5.88 -5.09
C ARG A 59 -10.07 -5.71 -3.85
N GLY A 60 -9.19 -6.68 -3.56
CA GLY A 60 -8.29 -6.60 -2.40
C GLY A 60 -7.33 -5.41 -2.47
N HIS A 61 -6.90 -5.01 -3.68
CA HIS A 61 -6.08 -3.82 -3.87
C HIS A 61 -6.89 -2.53 -3.65
N LEU A 62 -8.14 -2.49 -4.12
CA LEU A 62 -9.02 -1.35 -3.85
C LEU A 62 -9.27 -1.20 -2.34
N ASP A 63 -9.62 -2.30 -1.65
CA ASP A 63 -9.84 -2.28 -0.21
C ASP A 63 -8.60 -1.79 0.53
N HIS A 64 -7.42 -2.26 0.13
CA HIS A 64 -6.15 -1.78 0.67
C HIS A 64 -5.92 -0.27 0.46
N ALA A 65 -6.21 0.26 -0.73
CA ALA A 65 -6.09 1.68 -1.01
C ALA A 65 -7.02 2.53 -0.12
N LEU A 66 -8.24 2.04 0.14
CA LEU A 66 -9.21 2.71 1.00
C LEU A 66 -8.82 2.63 2.49
N ASP A 67 -8.28 1.49 2.92
CA ASP A 67 -7.78 1.32 4.29
C ASP A 67 -6.57 2.23 4.53
N LYS A 68 -5.68 2.37 3.55
CA LYS A 68 -4.59 3.35 3.59
C LYS A 68 -5.11 4.79 3.79
N LEU A 69 -6.20 5.17 3.12
CA LEU A 69 -6.80 6.50 3.32
C LEU A 69 -7.36 6.67 4.74
N ALA A 70 -7.95 5.62 5.31
CA ALA A 70 -8.42 5.63 6.70
C ALA A 70 -7.25 5.74 7.70
N GLN A 71 -6.18 4.98 7.50
CA GLN A 71 -4.95 5.05 8.28
C GLN A 71 -4.31 6.44 8.22
N PHE A 72 -4.26 7.03 7.01
CA PHE A 72 -3.77 8.38 6.80
C PHE A 72 -4.61 9.43 7.56
N ASP A 73 -5.94 9.31 7.55
CA ASP A 73 -6.82 10.19 8.30
C ASP A 73 -6.64 10.04 9.81
N ALA A 74 -6.41 8.81 10.28
CA ALA A 74 -6.05 8.51 11.67
C ALA A 74 -4.63 8.99 12.06
N GLY A 75 -3.84 9.50 11.11
CA GLY A 75 -2.47 9.96 11.35
C GLY A 75 -1.46 8.85 11.55
N GLU A 76 -1.76 7.63 11.10
CA GLU A 76 -0.82 6.50 11.13
C GLU A 76 0.30 6.67 10.10
N CYS A 77 1.48 6.11 10.40
CA CYS A 77 2.58 6.12 9.45
C CYS A 77 2.22 5.38 8.16
N TRP A 78 2.71 5.89 7.02
CA TRP A 78 2.54 5.27 5.70
C TRP A 78 2.93 3.79 5.66
N CYS A 79 3.90 3.39 6.50
CA CYS A 79 4.36 2.00 6.59
C CYS A 79 3.32 1.04 7.18
N ALA A 80 2.22 1.54 7.77
CA ALA A 80 1.08 0.72 8.19
C ALA A 80 0.48 -0.07 7.02
N GLY A 81 0.58 0.47 5.80
CA GLY A 81 0.12 -0.18 4.58
C GLY A 81 0.92 -1.42 4.17
N TYR A 82 2.18 -1.57 4.61
CA TYR A 82 3.01 -2.67 4.12
C TYR A 82 2.46 -4.07 4.44
N VAL A 83 1.69 -4.21 5.50
CA VAL A 83 1.12 -5.50 5.95
C VAL A 83 -0.08 -5.93 5.10
N GLY A 84 -0.73 -4.98 4.39
CA GLY A 84 -2.03 -5.23 3.76
C GLY A 84 -1.97 -5.85 2.37
N ILE A 85 -0.84 -5.79 1.67
CA ILE A 85 -0.65 -6.36 0.33
C ILE A 85 0.77 -6.88 0.13
N LEU A 86 0.94 -7.79 -0.84
CA LEU A 86 2.21 -8.49 -1.05
C LEU A 86 3.11 -7.90 -2.16
N THR A 87 2.79 -6.71 -2.67
CA THR A 87 3.47 -6.12 -3.83
C THR A 87 4.56 -5.12 -3.47
N PHE A 88 4.75 -4.82 -2.18
CA PHE A 88 5.81 -3.93 -1.72
C PHE A 88 7.16 -4.66 -1.70
N ASP A 89 7.95 -4.44 -2.73
CA ASP A 89 9.32 -4.93 -2.84
C ASP A 89 10.26 -4.12 -1.92
N PRO A 90 10.92 -4.74 -0.92
CA PRO A 90 11.86 -4.05 -0.03
C PRO A 90 12.94 -3.25 -0.75
N LYS A 91 13.46 -3.77 -1.88
CA LYS A 91 14.53 -3.11 -2.63
C LYS A 91 14.01 -1.88 -3.36
N LYS A 92 12.79 -1.93 -3.89
CA LYS A 92 12.16 -0.76 -4.52
C LYS A 92 11.84 0.30 -3.48
N GLU A 93 11.32 -0.11 -2.32
CA GLU A 93 11.05 0.82 -1.22
C GLU A 93 12.35 1.46 -0.69
N GLU A 94 13.44 0.71 -0.57
CA GLU A 94 14.75 1.29 -0.20
C GLU A 94 15.27 2.27 -1.25
N ALA A 95 15.14 1.95 -2.54
CA ALA A 95 15.62 2.79 -3.63
C ALA A 95 14.96 4.18 -3.71
N VAL A 96 13.80 4.36 -3.07
CA VAL A 96 13.10 5.66 -2.98
C VAL A 96 13.09 6.21 -1.54
N ASP A 97 14.03 5.77 -0.69
CA ASP A 97 14.18 6.20 0.70
C ASP A 97 12.90 6.02 1.53
N HIS A 98 12.16 4.95 1.28
CA HIS A 98 10.96 4.65 2.06
C HIS A 98 11.23 3.78 3.28
N VAL A 99 12.18 2.86 3.13
CA VAL A 99 12.71 1.99 4.17
C VAL A 99 14.23 1.94 4.05
N ARG A 100 14.89 1.45 5.09
CA ARG A 100 16.27 0.99 5.05
C ARG A 100 16.28 -0.52 5.25
N ILE A 101 16.97 -1.27 4.39
CA ILE A 101 17.23 -2.70 4.61
C ILE A 101 18.37 -2.81 5.61
N VAL A 102 18.06 -3.29 6.80
CA VAL A 102 18.99 -3.45 7.92
C VAL A 102 19.79 -4.75 7.77
N SER A 103 19.15 -5.80 7.26
CA SER A 103 19.81 -7.07 6.97
C SER A 103 19.03 -7.86 5.94
N THR A 104 19.72 -8.80 5.29
CA THR A 104 19.14 -9.80 4.39
C THR A 104 19.66 -11.18 4.77
N SER A 105 18.88 -12.23 4.54
CA SER A 105 19.41 -13.58 4.51
C SER A 105 20.41 -13.77 3.37
N GLU A 106 21.15 -14.87 3.41
CA GLU A 106 21.91 -15.33 2.24
C GLU A 106 20.98 -15.51 1.03
N PRO A 107 21.45 -15.23 -0.19
CA PRO A 107 20.67 -15.46 -1.41
C PRO A 107 20.28 -16.93 -1.57
N GLY A 108 19.02 -17.18 -1.90
CA GLY A 108 18.47 -18.51 -2.11
C GLY A 108 17.13 -18.47 -2.84
N TRP A 109 16.42 -19.59 -2.84
CA TRP A 109 15.08 -19.70 -3.43
C TRP A 109 14.06 -18.76 -2.78
N SER A 110 14.23 -18.48 -1.50
CA SER A 110 13.56 -17.39 -0.79
C SER A 110 14.60 -16.53 -0.10
N MET A 111 14.25 -15.27 0.12
CA MET A 111 15.07 -14.34 0.90
C MET A 111 14.23 -13.74 2.02
N THR A 112 14.85 -13.50 3.16
CA THR A 112 14.25 -12.66 4.20
C THR A 112 15.00 -11.35 4.31
N TYR A 113 14.25 -10.31 4.67
CA TYR A 113 14.76 -8.96 4.87
C TYR A 113 14.35 -8.48 6.25
N GLN A 114 15.22 -7.72 6.91
CA GLN A 114 14.82 -6.87 8.00
C GLN A 114 14.82 -5.43 7.49
N CYS A 115 13.67 -4.78 7.51
CA CYS A 115 13.50 -3.41 7.00
C CYS A 115 13.14 -2.47 8.14
N GLU A 116 13.59 -1.22 8.08
CA GLU A 116 13.21 -0.16 9.01
C GLU A 116 12.56 1.00 8.25
N CYS A 117 11.36 1.42 8.65
CA CYS A 117 10.73 2.60 8.07
C CYS A 117 11.53 3.85 8.40
N VAL A 118 11.94 4.61 7.39
CA VAL A 118 12.75 5.83 7.60
C VAL A 118 11.98 6.96 8.30
N VAL A 119 10.65 6.88 8.35
CA VAL A 119 9.78 7.93 8.91
C VAL A 119 9.51 7.72 10.39
N CYS A 120 9.06 6.52 10.79
CA CYS A 120 8.66 6.24 12.17
C CYS A 120 9.60 5.27 12.91
N GLY A 121 10.59 4.71 12.22
CA GLY A 121 11.55 3.75 12.77
C GLY A 121 10.96 2.36 13.07
N LEU A 122 9.72 2.07 12.62
CA LEU A 122 9.16 0.74 12.79
C LEU A 122 9.92 -0.27 11.94
N THR A 123 10.35 -1.36 12.57
CA THR A 123 11.04 -2.46 11.90
C THR A 123 10.09 -3.56 11.47
N PHE A 124 10.40 -4.21 10.36
CA PHE A 124 9.63 -5.29 9.75
C PHE A 124 10.52 -6.48 9.44
N ASP A 125 9.97 -7.67 9.66
CA ASP A 125 10.42 -8.89 8.99
C ASP A 125 9.71 -8.99 7.65
N VAL A 126 10.46 -9.24 6.59
CA VAL A 126 9.89 -9.43 5.25
C VAL A 126 10.33 -10.77 4.70
N GLU A 127 9.36 -11.57 4.28
CA GLU A 127 9.57 -12.84 3.58
C GLU A 127 9.30 -12.64 2.09
N GLN A 128 10.26 -12.99 1.24
CA GLN A 128 10.06 -13.09 -0.20
C GLN A 128 9.65 -14.51 -0.58
N GLY A 129 8.61 -14.63 -1.40
CA GLY A 129 8.29 -15.86 -2.10
C GLY A 129 8.02 -15.61 -3.59
N ASP A 130 7.97 -16.69 -4.36
CA ASP A 130 7.88 -16.67 -5.83
C ASP A 130 6.80 -17.61 -6.39
N HIS A 131 6.00 -18.24 -5.54
CA HIS A 131 4.93 -19.14 -5.98
C HIS A 131 3.81 -18.36 -6.69
N HIS A 132 3.61 -18.61 -7.98
CA HIS A 132 2.73 -17.92 -8.95
C HIS A 132 3.16 -16.52 -9.39
N PHE A 133 3.78 -15.74 -8.50
CA PHE A 133 4.41 -14.45 -8.80
C PHE A 133 5.37 -14.09 -7.67
N MET A 134 6.25 -13.12 -7.89
CA MET A 134 7.13 -12.61 -6.84
C MET A 134 6.34 -11.74 -5.86
N TRP A 135 6.43 -12.06 -4.58
CA TRP A 135 5.64 -11.41 -3.53
C TRP A 135 6.47 -11.22 -2.25
N TRP A 136 6.04 -10.27 -1.41
CA TRP A 136 6.71 -9.94 -0.15
C TRP A 136 5.70 -9.79 0.98
N LYS A 137 5.85 -10.62 2.01
CA LYS A 137 5.01 -10.57 3.20
C LYS A 137 5.72 -9.79 4.30
N TRP A 138 5.16 -8.66 4.68
CA TRP A 138 5.70 -7.80 5.74
C TRP A 138 5.03 -8.08 7.08
N VAL A 139 5.84 -8.26 8.13
CA VAL A 139 5.38 -8.48 9.51
C VAL A 139 6.06 -7.47 10.44
N PRO A 140 5.31 -6.61 11.14
CA PRO A 140 5.90 -5.60 12.01
C PRO A 140 6.49 -6.21 13.28
N ARG A 141 7.70 -5.79 13.67
CA ARG A 141 8.34 -6.12 14.95
C ARG A 141 8.00 -5.08 16.03
N GLY A 142 6.71 -4.82 16.24
CA GLY A 142 6.23 -3.83 17.20
C GLY A 142 4.90 -3.20 16.80
N ALA A 143 4.41 -2.27 17.62
CA ALA A 143 3.18 -1.55 17.33
C ALA A 143 3.40 -0.47 16.26
N ILE A 144 2.43 -0.30 15.35
CA ILE A 144 2.39 0.80 14.40
C ILE A 144 2.35 2.13 15.16
N ARG A 145 3.20 3.06 14.74
CA ARG A 145 3.36 4.38 15.38
C ARG A 145 2.71 5.47 14.52
N PRO A 146 2.16 6.52 15.15
CA PRO A 146 1.65 7.68 14.42
C PRO A 146 2.77 8.39 13.64
N LEU A 147 2.39 9.10 12.57
CA LEU A 147 3.31 9.97 11.84
C LEU A 147 3.92 11.02 12.79
N PRO A 148 5.23 11.32 12.68
CA PRO A 148 5.78 12.47 13.36
C PRO A 148 5.05 13.73 12.88
N LYS A 149 4.57 14.55 13.83
CA LYS A 149 3.98 15.86 13.54
C LYS A 149 5.07 16.72 12.90
N ARG A 150 4.91 17.05 11.61
CA ARG A 150 5.74 18.03 10.91
C ARG A 150 5.26 19.44 11.23
#